data_AF-A0A6B3FDR9-F1
#
_entry.id   AF-A0A6B3FDR9-F1
#
_cell.length_a   1.000
_cell.length_b   1.000
_cell.length_c   1.000
_cell.angle_alpha   90.00
_cell.angle_beta   90.00
_cell.angle_gamma   90.00
#
_symmetry.space_group_name_H-M   'P 1'
#
loop_
_entity.id
_entity.type
_entity.pdbx_description
1 polymer ?
#
loop_
_entity_poly.entity_id
_entity_poly.type
_entity_poly.pdbx_seq_one_letter_code
_entity_poly.pdbx_strand_id
1 'polypeptide(L)'
;MNVRRLIPTTAVAGAVVLGLTALSACSTSDAADGGNGDKLKVTASFYPMQFLAEKIGGEHVAVTSLTKPGVEPHDLELTPRQIGSISESDYVLYLKGIQPAVDDAIKQSGVKNTVDAATLTTLENHGSEVSGHDHGHEGEEHADEHGHEGEEHGHEGEEAHEEHSEGDGHNHGEEGGADPHIWLDPVKYAEVAKGVGKSLEKADPDHAADY
;
A
#
# COMPACT_ATOMS: atom_id res chain seq x y z
N MET A 1 -9.38 -83.23 39.57
CA MET A 1 -8.21 -82.35 39.72
C MET A 1 -8.17 -81.40 38.53
N ASN A 2 -8.64 -80.16 38.67
CA ASN A 2 -8.56 -79.15 37.61
C ASN A 2 -7.47 -78.13 37.96
N VAL A 3 -6.37 -78.16 37.21
CA VAL A 3 -5.23 -77.27 37.41
C VAL A 3 -5.53 -75.93 36.70
N ARG A 4 -5.72 -74.86 37.47
CA ARG A 4 -5.81 -73.49 36.95
C ARG A 4 -4.40 -72.98 36.64
N ARG A 5 -4.12 -72.67 35.36
CA ARG A 5 -2.90 -71.92 34.98
C ARG A 5 -3.11 -70.45 35.28
N LEU A 6 -2.29 -69.89 36.17
CA LEU A 6 -2.16 -68.46 36.42
C LEU A 6 -1.30 -67.86 35.31
N ILE A 7 -1.84 -66.88 34.59
CA ILE A 7 -1.07 -66.05 33.65
C ILE A 7 -0.33 -65.01 34.49
N PRO A 8 1.00 -64.87 34.37
CA PRO A 8 1.76 -63.93 35.18
C PRO A 8 1.46 -62.49 34.70
N THR A 9 1.08 -61.64 35.65
CA THR A 9 0.74 -60.21 35.47
C THR A 9 1.94 -59.33 35.09
N THR A 10 3.13 -59.91 34.92
CA THR A 10 4.36 -59.19 34.58
C THR A 10 4.51 -58.84 33.10
N ALA A 11 3.69 -59.42 32.21
CA ALA A 11 3.78 -59.15 30.77
C ALA A 11 3.09 -57.85 30.30
N VAL A 12 2.30 -57.19 31.15
CA VAL A 12 1.55 -55.97 30.75
C VAL A 12 2.30 -54.67 31.09
N ALA A 13 3.27 -54.70 32.01
CA ALA A 13 4.00 -53.49 32.43
C ALA A 13 5.08 -53.02 31.42
N GLY A 14 5.61 -53.93 30.58
CA GLY A 14 6.67 -53.59 29.62
C GLY A 14 6.20 -52.82 28.38
N ALA A 15 4.94 -52.98 27.98
CA ALA A 15 4.41 -52.37 26.75
C ALA A 15 4.01 -50.90 26.91
N VAL A 16 3.80 -50.42 28.15
CA VAL A 16 3.39 -49.02 28.41
C VAL A 16 4.60 -48.08 28.46
N VAL A 17 5.76 -48.55 28.92
CA VAL A 17 6.97 -47.70 29.07
C VAL A 17 7.63 -47.39 27.71
N LEU A 18 7.50 -48.28 26.71
CA LEU A 18 8.03 -48.08 25.35
C LEU A 18 7.12 -47.21 24.45
N GLY A 19 5.87 -46.97 24.82
CA GLY A 19 4.97 -46.07 24.09
C GLY A 19 5.15 -44.59 24.48
N LEU A 20 5.64 -44.31 25.69
CA LEU A 20 5.80 -42.95 26.21
C LEU A 20 7.08 -42.26 25.72
N THR A 21 8.11 -43.01 25.32
CA THR A 21 9.33 -42.44 24.74
C THR A 21 9.21 -42.12 23.24
N ALA A 22 8.23 -42.72 22.54
CA ALA A 22 7.97 -42.46 21.12
C ALA A 22 7.28 -41.10 20.86
N LEU A 23 6.74 -40.43 21.88
CA LEU A 23 6.15 -39.09 21.75
C LEU A 23 7.14 -37.94 22.05
N SER A 24 8.31 -38.20 22.62
CA SER A 24 9.32 -37.15 22.89
C SER A 24 10.36 -36.97 21.79
N ALA A 25 10.35 -37.81 20.74
CA ALA A 25 11.32 -37.73 19.64
C ALA A 25 11.01 -36.65 18.59
N CYS A 26 9.88 -35.92 18.70
CA CYS A 26 9.62 -34.73 17.89
C CYS A 26 10.01 -33.42 18.61
N SER A 27 10.66 -33.49 19.78
CA SER A 27 11.01 -32.32 20.59
C SER A 27 12.51 -32.27 20.91
N THR A 28 13.34 -32.44 19.88
CA THR A 28 14.76 -32.05 19.91
C THR A 28 15.06 -31.19 18.70
N SER A 29 14.90 -29.88 18.92
CA SER A 29 15.84 -28.84 18.53
C SER A 29 16.51 -28.99 17.17
N ASP A 30 15.86 -28.45 16.14
CA ASP A 30 16.59 -27.57 15.25
C ASP A 30 16.67 -26.20 15.94
N ALA A 31 17.65 -26.08 16.83
CA ALA A 31 18.15 -24.80 17.28
C ALA A 31 19.06 -24.26 16.17
N ALA A 32 18.43 -23.82 15.09
CA ALA A 32 18.85 -22.67 14.32
C ALA A 32 17.83 -21.56 14.56
N ASP A 33 17.59 -21.24 15.84
CA ASP A 33 17.01 -19.96 16.23
C ASP A 33 18.13 -18.91 16.07
N GLY A 34 18.44 -18.60 14.81
CA GLY A 34 19.01 -17.31 14.48
C GLY A 34 17.90 -16.32 14.79
N GLY A 35 18.01 -15.64 15.93
CA GLY A 35 16.97 -14.83 16.51
C GLY A 35 16.35 -13.87 15.50
N ASN A 36 15.20 -14.24 14.95
CA ASN A 36 14.24 -13.29 14.46
C ASN A 36 13.21 -13.15 15.58
N GLY A 37 13.45 -12.21 16.48
CA GLY A 37 12.31 -11.54 17.12
C GLY A 37 11.34 -11.14 16.00
N ASP A 38 10.04 -11.28 16.23
CA ASP A 38 9.00 -11.01 15.23
C ASP A 38 9.31 -9.68 14.51
N LYS A 39 9.74 -9.77 13.24
CA LYS A 39 10.08 -8.58 12.45
C LYS A 39 8.88 -7.65 12.39
N LEU A 40 9.12 -6.35 12.42
CA LEU A 40 8.06 -5.36 12.27
C LEU A 40 7.39 -5.56 10.89
N LYS A 41 6.09 -5.89 10.88
CA LYS A 41 5.36 -6.08 9.63
C LYS A 41 5.04 -4.73 9.01
N VAL A 42 5.72 -4.41 7.92
CA VAL A 42 5.58 -3.16 7.19
C VAL A 42 4.77 -3.38 5.92
N THR A 43 3.65 -2.69 5.78
CA THR A 43 2.97 -2.57 4.48
C THR A 43 3.38 -1.27 3.81
N ALA A 44 3.99 -1.38 2.63
CA ALA A 44 4.31 -0.25 1.79
C ALA A 44 3.27 -0.14 0.65
N SER A 45 2.85 1.07 0.30
CA SER A 45 1.80 1.22 -0.71
C SER A 45 2.31 0.89 -2.14
N PHE A 46 3.54 1.29 -2.47
CA PHE A 46 4.18 1.07 -3.78
C PHE A 46 5.71 1.10 -3.68
N TYR A 47 6.41 0.87 -4.80
CA TYR A 47 7.84 0.56 -4.80
C TYR A 47 8.76 1.62 -4.13
N PRO A 48 8.63 2.94 -4.37
CA PRO A 48 9.44 3.93 -3.66
C PRO A 48 9.27 3.88 -2.14
N MET A 49 8.09 3.56 -1.63
CA MET A 49 7.88 3.38 -0.18
C MET A 49 8.48 2.05 0.29
N GLN A 50 8.28 0.97 -0.48
CA GLN A 50 8.89 -0.33 -0.20
C GLN A 50 10.40 -0.23 -0.10
N PHE A 51 11.04 0.46 -1.05
CA PHE A 51 12.48 0.65 -1.09
C PHE A 51 13.01 1.36 0.15
N LEU A 52 12.37 2.45 0.59
CA LEU A 52 12.76 3.14 1.83
C LEU A 52 12.64 2.21 3.03
N ALA A 53 11.49 1.54 3.17
CA ALA A 53 11.25 0.62 4.28
C ALA A 53 12.29 -0.51 4.33
N GLU A 54 12.61 -1.14 3.20
CA GLU A 54 13.62 -2.21 3.14
C GLU A 54 15.04 -1.70 3.40
N LYS A 55 15.40 -0.52 2.87
CA LYS A 55 16.76 0.02 3.03
C LYS A 55 17.06 0.54 4.41
N ILE A 56 16.08 1.15 5.05
CA ILE A 56 16.23 1.72 6.39
C ILE A 56 15.96 0.62 7.42
N GLY A 57 14.89 -0.16 7.23
CA GLY A 57 14.50 -1.20 8.17
C GLY A 57 15.39 -2.45 8.19
N GLY A 58 16.14 -2.70 7.11
CA GLY A 58 17.14 -3.76 7.04
C GLY A 58 16.59 -5.14 7.40
N GLU A 59 17.26 -5.83 8.32
CA GLU A 59 16.86 -7.18 8.74
C GLU A 59 15.73 -7.21 9.78
N HIS A 60 15.37 -6.06 10.36
CA HIS A 60 14.36 -5.95 11.44
C HIS A 60 12.92 -5.82 10.93
N VAL A 61 12.74 -5.53 9.63
CA VAL A 61 11.41 -5.36 9.02
C VAL A 61 11.07 -6.50 8.06
N ALA A 62 9.77 -6.79 7.96
CA ALA A 62 9.19 -7.63 6.93
C ALA A 62 8.27 -6.78 6.06
N VAL A 63 8.73 -6.39 4.87
CA VAL A 63 8.03 -5.45 3.98
C VAL A 63 7.16 -6.19 2.96
N THR A 64 5.90 -5.78 2.84
CA THR A 64 4.97 -6.20 1.78
C THR A 64 4.51 -4.97 1.00
N SER A 65 4.63 -4.98 -0.33
CA SER A 65 4.09 -3.91 -1.19
C SER A 65 2.67 -4.22 -1.65
N LEU A 66 1.78 -3.23 -1.57
CA LEU A 66 0.42 -3.33 -2.12
C LEU A 66 0.44 -3.31 -3.65
N THR A 67 1.34 -2.54 -4.25
CA THR A 67 1.49 -2.44 -5.70
C THR A 67 2.53 -3.45 -6.19
N LYS A 68 2.13 -4.33 -7.11
CA LYS A 68 3.05 -5.30 -7.73
C LYS A 68 4.01 -4.58 -8.70
N PRO A 69 5.20 -5.13 -8.94
CA PRO A 69 6.11 -4.60 -9.97
C PRO A 69 5.43 -4.48 -11.33
N GLY A 70 5.60 -3.33 -11.98
CA GLY A 70 5.01 -3.03 -13.29
C GLY A 70 3.53 -2.68 -13.29
N VAL A 71 2.88 -2.60 -12.12
CA VAL A 71 1.50 -2.10 -11.99
C VAL A 71 1.55 -0.59 -11.75
N GLU A 72 0.69 0.14 -12.47
CA GLU A 72 0.48 1.57 -12.28
C GLU A 72 -0.10 1.84 -10.88
N PRO A 73 0.60 2.58 -10.01
CA PRO A 73 0.12 2.84 -8.66
C PRO A 73 -1.13 3.73 -8.59
N HIS A 74 -1.30 4.70 -9.50
CA HIS A 74 -2.42 5.66 -9.45
C HIS A 74 -3.79 4.97 -9.54
N ASP A 75 -3.89 3.98 -10.41
CA ASP A 75 -5.11 3.22 -10.66
C ASP A 75 -5.21 1.93 -9.82
N LEU A 76 -4.47 1.85 -8.71
CA LEU A 76 -4.48 0.63 -7.89
C LEU A 76 -5.84 0.42 -7.23
N GLU A 77 -6.50 -0.66 -7.61
CA GLU A 77 -7.63 -1.23 -6.90
C GLU A 77 -7.18 -2.22 -5.82
N LEU A 78 -7.72 -2.09 -4.60
CA LEU A 78 -7.39 -2.98 -3.49
C LEU A 78 -8.27 -4.23 -3.47
N THR A 79 -7.64 -5.39 -3.38
CA THR A 79 -8.33 -6.64 -3.10
C THR A 79 -8.70 -6.75 -1.61
N PRO A 80 -9.71 -7.56 -1.24
CA PRO A 80 -10.04 -7.82 0.16
C PRO A 80 -8.87 -8.35 0.98
N ARG A 81 -7.96 -9.11 0.35
CA ARG A 81 -6.75 -9.61 1.01
C ARG A 81 -5.78 -8.48 1.35
N GLN A 82 -5.56 -7.54 0.42
CA GLN A 82 -4.70 -6.38 0.68
C GLN A 82 -5.28 -5.49 1.79
N ILE A 83 -6.60 -5.29 1.84
CA ILE A 83 -7.26 -4.57 2.94
C ILE A 83 -7.03 -5.27 4.30
N GLY A 84 -7.12 -6.60 4.31
CA GLY A 84 -6.75 -7.41 5.47
C GLY A 84 -5.29 -7.20 5.88
N SER A 85 -4.36 -7.26 4.92
CA SER A 85 -2.93 -7.04 5.17
C SER A 85 -2.63 -5.66 5.74
N ILE A 86 -3.30 -4.60 5.27
CA ILE A 86 -3.17 -3.26 5.85
C ILE A 86 -3.58 -3.30 7.34
N SER A 87 -4.75 -3.86 7.64
CA SER A 87 -5.26 -3.94 9.02
C SER A 87 -4.39 -4.78 9.98
N GLU A 88 -3.67 -5.76 9.44
CA GLU A 88 -2.78 -6.65 10.21
C GLU A 88 -1.35 -6.11 10.34
N SER A 89 -1.03 -4.99 9.71
CA SER A 89 0.32 -4.39 9.72
C SER A 89 0.61 -3.69 11.03
N ASP A 90 1.87 -3.78 11.47
CA ASP A 90 2.35 -3.02 12.64
C ASP A 90 2.70 -1.58 12.25
N TYR A 91 3.08 -1.40 10.98
CA TYR A 91 3.51 -0.13 10.40
C TYR A 91 3.09 -0.05 8.92
N VAL A 92 2.58 1.10 8.49
CA VAL A 92 2.20 1.35 7.09
C VAL A 92 2.93 2.59 6.58
N LEU A 93 3.65 2.44 5.47
CA LEU A 93 4.30 3.54 4.76
C LEU A 93 3.62 3.77 3.42
N TYR A 94 3.04 4.95 3.26
CA TYR A 94 2.32 5.32 2.05
C TYR A 94 2.63 6.75 1.65
N LEU A 95 2.22 7.11 0.44
CA LEU A 95 2.28 8.48 -0.03
C LEU A 95 0.88 8.91 -0.42
N LYS A 96 0.32 9.82 0.39
CA LYS A 96 -1.04 10.31 0.17
C LYS A 96 -1.14 11.00 -1.19
N GLY A 97 -2.24 10.78 -1.89
CA GLY A 97 -2.50 11.35 -3.21
C GLY A 97 -1.94 10.56 -4.39
N ILE A 98 -1.18 9.48 -4.17
CA ILE A 98 -0.83 8.53 -5.25
C ILE A 98 -1.91 7.46 -5.41
N GLN A 99 -2.45 6.90 -4.34
CA GLN A 99 -3.32 5.72 -4.42
C GLN A 99 -4.61 5.96 -3.64
N PRO A 100 -5.67 6.52 -4.26
CA PRO A 100 -6.90 6.89 -3.56
C PRO A 100 -7.51 5.75 -2.75
N ALA A 101 -7.51 4.53 -3.29
CA ALA A 101 -8.00 3.33 -2.59
C ALA A 101 -7.19 3.02 -1.31
N VAL A 102 -5.87 3.24 -1.33
CA VAL A 102 -5.00 3.06 -0.16
C VAL A 102 -5.24 4.16 0.87
N ASP A 103 -5.39 5.41 0.43
CA ASP A 103 -5.69 6.55 1.31
C ASP A 103 -6.98 6.29 2.11
N ASP A 104 -8.01 5.76 1.44
CA ASP A 104 -9.28 5.43 2.08
C ASP A 104 -9.20 4.20 2.97
N ALA A 105 -8.47 3.16 2.56
CA ALA A 105 -8.26 1.97 3.38
C ALA A 105 -7.50 2.29 4.67
N ILE A 106 -6.46 3.14 4.60
CA ILE A 106 -5.67 3.53 5.78
C ILE A 106 -6.52 4.30 6.79
N LYS A 107 -7.37 5.23 6.34
CA LYS A 107 -8.32 5.96 7.21
C LYS A 107 -9.24 5.01 7.99
N GLN A 108 -9.55 3.84 7.43
CA GLN A 108 -10.46 2.86 8.01
C GLN A 108 -9.76 1.74 8.78
N SER A 109 -8.45 1.54 8.56
CA SER A 109 -7.69 0.39 9.07
C SER A 109 -7.52 0.34 10.59
N GLY A 110 -7.49 1.50 11.26
CA GLY A 110 -7.20 1.60 12.70
C GLY A 110 -5.74 1.31 13.07
N VAL A 111 -4.85 1.16 12.10
CA VAL A 111 -3.41 0.96 12.34
C VAL A 111 -2.82 2.20 13.01
N LYS A 112 -2.04 2.00 14.08
CA LYS A 112 -1.50 3.10 14.89
C LYS A 112 -0.31 3.80 14.25
N ASN A 113 0.56 3.04 13.58
CA ASN A 113 1.77 3.58 12.97
C ASN A 113 1.58 3.70 11.45
N THR A 114 0.92 4.77 11.03
CA THR A 114 0.75 5.11 9.61
C THR A 114 1.59 6.34 9.30
N VAL A 115 2.42 6.24 8.26
CA VAL A 115 3.35 7.30 7.88
C VAL A 115 3.06 7.72 6.46
N ASP A 116 2.58 8.95 6.33
CA ASP A 116 2.40 9.64 5.04
C ASP A 116 3.69 10.34 4.66
N ALA A 117 4.37 9.85 3.63
CA ALA A 117 5.62 10.41 3.13
C ALA A 117 5.48 11.88 2.66
N ALA A 118 4.28 12.33 2.27
CA ALA A 118 4.05 13.73 1.91
C ALA A 118 4.25 14.69 3.09
N THR A 119 4.12 14.20 4.33
CA THR A 119 4.30 15.01 5.55
C THR A 119 5.76 15.11 6.00
N LEU A 120 6.67 14.34 5.38
CA LEU A 120 8.08 14.26 5.74
C LEU A 120 8.98 15.21 4.92
N THR A 121 8.40 15.90 3.94
CA THR A 121 9.08 16.85 3.05
C THR A 121 8.11 17.96 2.66
N THR A 122 8.61 19.00 1.98
CA THR A 122 7.76 19.97 1.28
C THR A 122 7.43 19.44 -0.11
N LEU A 123 6.15 19.40 -0.50
CA LEU A 123 5.74 19.04 -1.85
C LEU A 123 5.94 20.20 -2.82
N GLU A 124 6.34 19.92 -4.06
CA GLU A 124 6.33 20.95 -5.10
C GLU A 124 4.90 21.20 -5.57
N ASN A 125 4.63 22.44 -5.96
CA ASN A 125 3.40 22.78 -6.68
C ASN A 125 3.72 22.80 -8.17
N HIS A 126 3.58 21.64 -8.83
CA HIS A 126 3.54 21.61 -10.29
C HIS A 126 2.06 21.75 -10.69
N GLY A 127 1.75 22.72 -11.55
CA GLY A 127 0.42 22.81 -12.13
C GLY A 127 0.08 21.51 -12.88
N SER A 128 -1.20 21.29 -13.19
CA SER A 128 -1.68 20.13 -13.98
C SER A 128 -1.04 20.02 -15.38
N GLU A 129 -0.24 21.02 -15.77
CA GLU A 129 0.51 21.09 -17.02
C GLU A 129 1.82 20.30 -16.96
N VAL A 130 1.76 18.99 -16.74
CA VAL A 130 2.76 18.10 -17.38
C VAL A 130 2.34 17.99 -18.84
N SER A 131 2.58 19.06 -19.60
CA SER A 131 2.45 18.98 -21.05
C SER A 131 3.59 18.11 -21.56
N GLY A 132 3.27 16.85 -21.84
CA GLY A 132 4.04 16.03 -22.77
C GLY A 132 3.98 16.66 -24.16
N HIS A 133 4.65 17.81 -24.33
CA HIS A 133 4.91 18.37 -25.64
C HIS A 133 5.94 17.47 -26.32
N ASP A 134 5.42 16.52 -27.08
CA ASP A 134 6.08 16.01 -28.26
C ASP A 134 6.53 17.21 -29.11
N HIS A 135 7.83 17.52 -29.10
CA HIS A 135 8.40 18.51 -30.00
C HIS A 135 8.53 17.87 -31.39
N GLY A 136 7.41 17.82 -32.11
CA GLY A 136 7.33 17.33 -33.49
C GLY A 136 6.42 18.23 -34.34
N HIS A 137 7.03 18.89 -35.33
CA HIS A 137 6.46 19.67 -36.44
C HIS A 137 5.98 21.10 -36.10
N GLU A 138 6.77 22.13 -36.42
CA GLU A 138 7.04 22.72 -37.76
C GLU A 138 5.81 23.44 -38.33
N GLY A 139 5.99 24.74 -38.57
CA GLY A 139 4.93 25.74 -38.66
C GLY A 139 4.05 25.65 -39.90
N GLU A 140 2.82 26.10 -39.72
CA GLU A 140 1.97 26.59 -40.79
C GLU A 140 1.21 27.80 -40.23
N GLU A 141 1.42 28.92 -40.91
CA GLU A 141 0.86 30.23 -40.67
C GLU A 141 -0.41 30.34 -41.51
N HIS A 142 -1.59 30.39 -40.87
CA HIS A 142 -2.84 30.66 -41.58
C HIS A 142 -3.57 31.86 -40.99
N ALA A 143 -3.60 32.90 -41.83
CA ALA A 143 -4.30 34.15 -41.70
C ALA A 143 -5.82 34.00 -41.78
N ASP A 144 -6.50 34.97 -41.18
CA ASP A 144 -7.93 35.27 -41.27
C ASP A 144 -8.48 35.31 -42.71
N GLU A 145 -9.69 34.78 -42.93
CA GLU A 145 -10.77 35.54 -43.61
C GLU A 145 -12.18 34.92 -43.43
N HIS A 146 -13.18 35.81 -43.48
CA HIS A 146 -14.60 35.65 -43.19
C HIS A 146 -15.43 34.93 -44.26
N GLY A 147 -16.60 34.42 -43.86
CA GLY A 147 -17.80 34.37 -44.71
C GLY A 147 -18.72 33.20 -44.43
N HIS A 148 -19.93 33.46 -43.91
CA HIS A 148 -21.19 33.13 -44.58
C HIS A 148 -22.40 33.52 -43.71
N GLU A 149 -23.38 34.03 -44.42
CA GLU A 149 -24.57 34.77 -44.00
C GLU A 149 -25.81 33.95 -44.38
N GLY A 150 -26.78 33.90 -43.46
CA GLY A 150 -28.21 33.65 -43.71
C GLY A 150 -28.64 32.21 -44.06
N GLU A 151 -29.48 31.61 -43.21
CA GLU A 151 -30.76 31.03 -43.65
C GLU A 151 -31.66 30.70 -42.45
N GLU A 152 -32.87 31.27 -42.47
CA GLU A 152 -33.95 31.04 -41.52
C GLU A 152 -34.67 29.72 -41.87
N HIS A 153 -34.88 28.86 -40.87
CA HIS A 153 -35.87 27.78 -40.96
C HIS A 153 -36.71 27.75 -39.68
N GLY A 154 -37.99 28.11 -39.83
CA GLY A 154 -39.01 27.92 -38.82
C GLY A 154 -39.49 26.47 -38.78
N HIS A 155 -39.80 25.99 -37.57
CA HIS A 155 -40.73 24.90 -37.33
C HIS A 155 -41.47 25.12 -36.00
N GLU A 156 -42.76 24.86 -36.09
CA GLU A 156 -43.82 25.09 -35.11
C GLU A 156 -44.20 23.73 -34.49
N GLY A 157 -44.54 23.70 -33.18
CA GLY A 157 -45.36 22.64 -32.59
C GLY A 157 -44.96 22.11 -31.21
N GLU A 158 -45.76 22.51 -30.21
CA GLU A 158 -46.34 21.69 -29.12
C GLU A 158 -45.46 21.05 -28.00
N GLU A 159 -45.68 21.59 -26.78
CA GLU A 159 -45.89 20.90 -25.49
C GLU A 159 -44.75 20.17 -24.74
N ALA A 160 -44.75 20.43 -23.42
CA ALA A 160 -44.18 19.66 -22.30
C ALA A 160 -42.66 19.64 -22.10
N HIS A 161 -42.19 20.31 -21.04
CA HIS A 161 -41.75 19.65 -19.79
C HIS A 161 -41.14 20.67 -18.81
N GLU A 162 -41.66 20.62 -17.58
CA GLU A 162 -40.93 20.63 -16.30
C GLU A 162 -39.79 21.64 -16.12
N GLU A 163 -40.02 22.55 -15.16
CA GLU A 163 -38.98 23.30 -14.50
C GLU A 163 -37.96 22.37 -13.81
N HIS A 164 -36.80 22.94 -13.45
CA HIS A 164 -35.63 22.36 -12.79
C HIS A 164 -34.45 22.05 -13.73
N SER A 165 -33.71 23.12 -14.07
CA SER A 165 -32.28 23.01 -14.32
C SER A 165 -31.57 24.23 -13.71
N GLU A 166 -31.45 24.23 -12.39
CA GLU A 166 -30.31 24.89 -11.74
C GLU A 166 -29.12 23.96 -12.01
N GLY A 167 -28.48 24.14 -13.16
CA GLY A 167 -27.21 23.52 -13.47
C GLY A 167 -26.20 24.05 -12.46
N ASP A 168 -25.99 23.27 -11.40
CA ASP A 168 -24.80 23.37 -10.56
C ASP A 168 -23.61 23.12 -11.49
N GLY A 169 -23.10 24.22 -12.05
CA GLY A 169 -21.81 24.22 -12.72
C GLY A 169 -20.81 23.82 -11.66
N HIS A 170 -20.51 22.51 -11.61
CA HIS A 170 -19.35 21.98 -10.94
C HIS A 170 -18.14 22.64 -11.59
N ASN A 171 -17.81 23.81 -11.05
CA ASN A 171 -16.54 24.47 -11.22
C ASN A 171 -15.54 23.50 -10.62
N HIS A 172 -15.02 22.60 -11.45
CA HIS A 172 -13.75 21.95 -11.21
C HIS A 172 -12.70 23.04 -11.33
N GLY A 173 -12.65 23.93 -10.33
CA GLY A 173 -11.47 24.70 -10.04
C GLY A 173 -10.38 23.65 -9.88
N GLU A 174 -9.46 23.61 -10.84
CA GLU A 174 -8.20 22.93 -10.71
C GLU A 174 -7.46 23.58 -9.53
N GLU A 175 -7.82 23.20 -8.32
CA GLU A 175 -6.85 23.15 -7.24
C GLU A 175 -5.87 22.07 -7.65
N GLY A 176 -4.88 22.45 -8.47
CA GLY A 176 -3.73 21.62 -8.79
C GLY A 176 -3.13 21.18 -7.46
N GLY A 177 -3.48 19.96 -7.05
CA GLY A 177 -2.95 19.35 -5.85
C GLY A 177 -1.43 19.29 -5.96
N ALA A 178 -0.74 19.45 -4.85
CA ALA A 178 0.72 19.38 -4.84
C ALA A 178 1.19 18.06 -5.47
N ASP A 179 2.25 18.12 -6.27
CA ASP A 179 2.73 16.98 -7.04
C ASP A 179 3.23 15.88 -6.10
N PRO A 180 2.63 14.68 -6.14
CA PRO A 180 2.99 13.61 -5.23
C PRO A 180 4.25 12.84 -5.68
N HIS A 181 4.88 13.12 -6.83
CA HIS A 181 6.02 12.33 -7.35
C HIS A 181 7.38 12.65 -6.69
N ILE A 182 7.39 12.83 -5.36
CA ILE A 182 8.53 13.30 -4.56
C ILE A 182 9.81 12.45 -4.68
N TRP A 183 9.69 11.19 -5.07
CA TRP A 183 10.83 10.28 -5.23
C TRP A 183 11.70 10.60 -6.44
N LEU A 184 11.21 11.44 -7.37
CA LEU A 184 11.97 11.91 -8.52
C LEU A 184 12.96 13.02 -8.14
N ASP A 185 12.77 13.68 -6.99
CA ASP A 185 13.73 14.62 -6.42
C ASP A 185 14.58 13.90 -5.34
N PRO A 186 15.87 13.63 -5.59
CA PRO A 186 16.73 12.92 -4.64
C PRO A 186 16.96 13.68 -3.33
N VAL A 187 16.85 15.02 -3.32
CA VAL A 187 17.00 15.82 -2.09
C VAL A 187 15.78 15.61 -1.20
N LYS A 188 14.57 15.72 -1.77
CA LYS A 188 13.33 15.48 -1.03
C LYS A 188 13.21 14.03 -0.59
N TYR A 189 13.55 13.09 -1.45
CA TYR A 189 13.51 11.67 -1.10
C TYR A 189 14.48 11.32 0.04
N ALA A 190 15.62 12.00 0.15
CA ALA A 190 16.52 11.88 1.29
C ALA A 190 15.95 12.49 2.58
N GLU A 191 15.13 13.55 2.51
CA GLU A 191 14.39 14.07 3.66
C GLU A 191 13.33 13.08 4.13
N VAL A 192 12.56 12.53 3.19
CA VAL A 192 11.59 11.45 3.47
C VAL A 192 12.27 10.27 4.12
N ALA A 193 13.43 9.82 3.61
CA ALA A 193 14.20 8.72 4.20
C ALA A 193 14.56 8.98 5.68
N LYS A 194 15.04 10.18 6.01
CA LYS A 194 15.32 10.56 7.42
C LYS A 194 14.07 10.56 8.28
N GLY A 195 12.93 11.00 7.73
CA GLY A 195 11.64 10.96 8.43
C GLY A 195 11.16 9.53 8.68
N VAL A 196 11.34 8.64 7.69
CA VAL A 196 11.02 7.21 7.79
C VAL A 196 11.87 6.55 8.89
N GLY A 197 13.19 6.77 8.93
CA GLY A 197 14.06 6.24 9.99
C GLY A 197 13.58 6.61 11.40
N LYS A 198 13.35 7.91 11.65
CA LYS A 198 12.80 8.38 12.94
C LYS A 198 11.44 7.76 13.29
N SER A 199 10.61 7.47 12.29
CA SER A 199 9.31 6.86 12.52
C SER A 199 9.42 5.36 12.83
N LEU A 200 10.41 4.67 12.23
CA LEU A 200 10.74 3.27 12.54
C LEU A 200 11.31 3.15 13.95
N GLU A 201 12.23 4.04 14.36
CA GLU A 201 12.74 4.13 15.74
C GLU A 201 11.61 4.21 16.78
N LYS A 202 10.54 4.94 16.45
CA LYS A 202 9.38 5.08 17.34
C LYS A 202 8.49 3.84 17.35
N ALA A 203 8.33 3.20 16.20
CA ALA A 203 7.49 2.01 16.04
C ALA A 203 8.15 0.75 16.62
N ASP A 204 9.48 0.70 16.57
CA ASP A 204 10.30 -0.42 17.03
C ASP A 204 11.56 0.09 17.78
N PRO A 205 11.40 0.51 19.05
CA PRO A 205 12.48 1.12 19.83
C PRO A 205 13.66 0.19 20.13
N ASP A 206 13.45 -1.13 20.11
CA ASP A 206 14.47 -2.12 20.43
C ASP A 206 15.58 -2.16 19.36
N HIS A 207 15.28 -1.73 18.13
CA HIS A 207 16.20 -1.68 17.00
C HIS A 207 16.50 -0.25 16.53
N ALA A 208 16.16 0.77 17.33
CA ALA A 208 16.28 2.18 16.95
C ALA A 208 17.70 2.64 16.57
N ALA A 209 18.75 1.95 17.04
CA ALA A 209 20.13 2.29 16.67
C ALA A 209 20.53 1.83 15.26
N ASP A 210 19.77 0.89 14.68
CA ASP A 210 20.05 0.29 13.38
C ASP A 210 19.30 0.99 12.24
N TYR A 211 18.22 1.73 12.55
CA TYR A 211 17.42 2.55 11.62
C TYR A 211 18.02 3.94 11.35
#